data_AF-A0A961TAV3-F1
#
_entry.id   AF-A0A961TAV3-F1
#
_cell.length_a   1.000
_cell.length_b   1.000
_cell.length_c   1.000
_cell.angle_alpha   90.00
_cell.angle_beta   90.00
_cell.angle_gamma   90.00
#
_symmetry.space_group_name_H-M   'P 1'
#
loop_
_entity.id
_entity.type
_entity.pdbx_description
1 polymer ?
#
loop_
_entity_poly.entity_id
_entity_poly.type
_entity_poly.pdbx_seq_one_letter_code
_entity_poly.pdbx_strand_id
1 'polypeptide(L)'
;TVKRGDQRLIAVMSGMGSENERAEESRKLLDWGSRAFERVKLFDDGEVIGEASVYGGEKSGVGVAGKGPVEIYLPIGFRDRLKARISYTGPLVPPVEAGSRVATLKVWIGDTLSQETPLYATETVERGGLQRRAIDAIKELLLGQLPI
;
A
#
# COMPACT_ATOMS: atom_id res chain seq x y z
N THR A 1 -6.73 26.62 -8.95
CA THR A 1 -6.82 25.69 -7.81
C THR A 1 -7.93 26.13 -6.88
N VAL A 2 -8.71 25.19 -6.34
CA VAL A 2 -9.72 25.44 -5.30
C VAL A 2 -9.49 24.45 -4.15
N LYS A 3 -9.71 24.89 -2.91
CA LYS A 3 -9.74 24.03 -1.72
C LYS A 3 -11.16 24.05 -1.14
N ARG A 4 -11.76 22.87 -0.93
CA ARG A 4 -13.05 22.70 -0.24
C ARG A 4 -12.87 21.65 0.85
N GLY A 5 -12.97 22.05 2.12
CA GLY A 5 -12.60 21.18 3.24
C GLY A 5 -11.16 20.66 3.07
N ASP A 6 -11.00 19.33 3.14
CA ASP A 6 -9.72 18.64 2.95
C ASP A 6 -9.40 18.28 1.49
N GLN A 7 -10.31 18.59 0.56
CA GLN A 7 -10.11 18.35 -0.87
C GLN A 7 -9.44 19.55 -1.53
N ARG A 8 -8.36 19.29 -2.27
CA ARG A 8 -7.68 20.28 -3.12
C ARG A 8 -7.77 19.85 -4.58
N LEU A 9 -8.35 20.71 -5.41
CA LEU A 9 -8.50 20.48 -6.85
C LEU A 9 -7.65 21.46 -7.65
N ILE A 10 -6.91 20.92 -8.61
CA ILE A 10 -6.06 21.67 -9.53
C ILE A 10 -6.59 21.39 -10.94
N ALA A 11 -7.03 22.45 -11.62
CA ALA A 11 -7.42 22.39 -13.02
C ALA A 11 -6.36 23.11 -13.84
N VAL A 12 -5.95 22.48 -14.94
CA VAL A 12 -5.02 23.04 -15.92
C VAL A 12 -5.73 23.00 -17.27
N MET A 13 -5.87 24.16 -17.91
CA MET A 13 -6.56 24.32 -19.19
C MET A 13 -5.67 25.10 -20.15
N SER A 14 -5.64 24.67 -21.40
CA SER A 14 -4.92 25.32 -22.50
C SER A 14 -5.82 25.43 -23.73
N GLY A 15 -5.47 26.32 -24.68
CA GLY A 15 -6.18 26.46 -25.96
C GLY A 15 -7.51 27.21 -25.91
N MET A 16 -7.77 28.02 -24.88
CA MET A 16 -8.99 28.83 -24.76
C MET A 16 -8.92 30.08 -25.62
N GLY A 17 -10.05 30.52 -26.17
CA GLY A 17 -10.15 31.68 -27.07
C GLY A 17 -9.99 33.03 -26.37
N SER A 18 -10.17 33.09 -25.05
CA SER A 18 -9.92 34.30 -24.24
C SER A 18 -9.58 33.99 -22.79
N GLU A 19 -9.09 34.99 -22.07
CA GLU A 19 -8.84 34.88 -20.63
C GLU A 19 -10.12 34.70 -19.81
N ASN A 20 -11.20 35.40 -20.21
CA ASN A 20 -12.50 35.28 -19.55
C ASN A 20 -13.08 33.88 -19.73
N GLU A 21 -13.05 33.35 -20.95
CA GLU A 21 -13.47 31.97 -21.22
C GLU A 21 -12.66 30.98 -20.39
N ARG A 22 -11.32 31.13 -20.36
CA ARG A 22 -10.45 30.30 -19.53
C ARG A 22 -10.84 30.34 -18.05
N ALA A 23 -11.13 31.53 -17.52
CA ALA A 23 -11.52 31.70 -16.13
C ALA A 23 -12.88 31.06 -15.83
N GLU A 24 -13.86 31.24 -16.72
CA GLU A 24 -15.20 30.70 -16.58
C GLU A 24 -15.21 29.17 -16.64
N GLU A 25 -14.55 28.59 -17.65
CA GLU A 25 -14.50 27.14 -17.84
C GLU A 25 -13.67 26.46 -16.74
N SER A 26 -12.57 27.06 -16.29
CA SER A 26 -11.80 26.56 -15.15
C SER A 26 -12.65 26.53 -13.87
N ARG A 27 -13.48 27.56 -13.66
CA ARG A 27 -14.39 27.62 -12.52
C ARG A 27 -15.45 26.52 -12.61
N LYS A 28 -16.10 26.35 -13.76
CA LYS A 28 -17.10 25.28 -13.99
C LYS A 28 -16.51 23.89 -13.73
N LEU A 29 -15.32 23.62 -14.26
CA LEU A 29 -14.62 22.34 -14.09
C LEU A 29 -14.28 22.06 -12.62
N LEU A 30 -13.72 23.04 -11.91
CA LEU A 30 -13.39 22.90 -10.49
C LEU A 30 -14.64 22.70 -9.63
N ASP A 31 -15.72 23.41 -9.93
CA ASP A 31 -16.98 23.31 -9.20
C ASP A 31 -17.64 21.94 -9.42
N TRP A 32 -17.66 21.44 -10.67
CA TRP A 32 -18.08 20.07 -10.98
C TRP A 32 -17.22 19.03 -10.27
N GLY A 33 -15.89 19.12 -10.40
CA GLY A 33 -14.96 18.14 -9.80
C GLY A 33 -15.09 18.06 -8.28
N SER A 34 -15.44 19.17 -7.62
CA SER A 34 -15.68 19.19 -6.17
C SER A 34 -16.96 18.50 -5.72
N ARG A 35 -17.94 18.35 -6.62
CA ARG A 35 -19.20 17.66 -6.34
C ARG A 35 -19.23 16.24 -6.86
N ALA A 36 -18.45 15.93 -7.88
CA ALA A 36 -18.50 14.63 -8.55
C ALA A 36 -17.72 13.53 -7.81
N PHE A 37 -16.76 13.90 -6.95
CA PHE A 37 -15.85 12.96 -6.30
C PHE A 37 -15.79 13.16 -4.79
N GLU A 38 -15.71 12.07 -4.06
CA GLU A 38 -15.42 12.04 -2.63
C GLU A 38 -14.06 11.39 -2.36
N ARG A 39 -13.37 11.83 -1.31
CA ARG A 39 -12.14 11.18 -0.83
C ARG A 39 -12.54 10.03 0.09
N VAL A 40 -12.14 8.81 -0.28
CA VAL A 40 -12.39 7.61 0.51
C VAL A 40 -11.07 7.10 1.05
N LYS A 41 -10.97 6.97 2.37
CA LYS A 41 -9.85 6.31 3.04
C LYS A 41 -10.11 4.81 3.03
N LEU A 42 -9.18 4.06 2.44
CA LEU A 42 -9.23 2.60 2.36
C LEU A 42 -8.49 1.96 3.52
N PHE A 43 -7.34 2.53 3.89
CA PHE A 43 -6.49 2.04 4.98
C PHE A 43 -5.82 3.22 5.70
N ASP A 44 -5.64 3.09 7.01
CA ASP A 44 -4.90 4.02 7.86
C ASP A 44 -3.37 3.92 7.64
N ASP A 45 -2.64 4.91 8.15
CA ASP A 45 -1.18 4.89 8.11
C ASP A 45 -0.63 3.74 8.97
N GLY A 46 0.26 2.94 8.38
CA GLY A 46 0.82 1.75 9.02
C GLY A 46 -0.15 0.59 9.22
N GLU A 47 -1.40 0.68 8.74
CA GLU A 47 -2.35 -0.43 8.80
C GLU A 47 -1.86 -1.60 7.94
N VAL A 48 -1.93 -2.81 8.49
CA VAL A 48 -1.58 -4.04 7.76
C VAL A 48 -2.70 -4.34 6.76
N ILE A 49 -2.40 -4.16 5.48
CA ILE A 49 -3.36 -4.28 4.36
C ILE A 49 -3.56 -5.76 3.97
N GLY A 50 -2.57 -6.60 4.26
CA GLY A 50 -2.65 -8.05 4.08
C GLY A 50 -1.31 -8.70 4.34
N GLU A 51 -1.15 -9.93 3.86
CA GLU A 51 0.04 -10.75 4.09
C GLU A 51 0.64 -11.25 2.77
N ALA A 52 1.96 -11.22 2.67
CA ALA A 52 2.72 -11.82 1.58
C ALA A 52 3.39 -13.11 2.07
N SER A 53 3.20 -14.23 1.35
CA SER A 53 3.79 -15.51 1.72
C SER A 53 5.32 -15.47 1.66
N VAL A 54 5.97 -16.05 2.66
CA VAL A 54 7.43 -16.19 2.76
C VAL A 54 7.79 -17.68 2.77
N TYR A 55 8.71 -18.09 1.91
CA TYR A 55 9.17 -19.48 1.82
C TYR A 55 10.52 -19.66 2.51
N GLY A 56 10.61 -20.64 3.42
CA GLY A 56 11.84 -20.95 4.15
C GLY A 56 12.23 -19.90 5.20
N GLY A 57 11.30 -19.03 5.58
CA GLY A 57 11.47 -18.04 6.65
C GLY A 57 11.20 -18.63 8.03
N GLU A 58 11.55 -17.89 9.08
CA GLU A 58 11.11 -18.18 10.45
C GLU A 58 9.59 -18.08 10.60
N LYS A 59 8.95 -17.31 9.71
CA LYS A 59 7.49 -17.21 9.53
C LYS A 59 7.13 -17.59 8.08
N SER A 60 5.91 -18.09 7.89
CA SER A 60 5.36 -18.44 6.57
C SER A 60 4.84 -17.25 5.76
N GLY A 61 4.85 -16.06 6.35
CA GLY A 61 4.37 -14.83 5.73
C GLY A 61 4.80 -13.60 6.50
N VAL A 62 4.63 -12.44 5.86
CA VAL A 62 4.93 -11.12 6.42
C VAL A 62 3.78 -10.17 6.12
N GLY A 63 3.34 -9.42 7.13
CA GLY A 63 2.34 -8.37 6.95
C GLY A 63 2.88 -7.26 6.04
N VAL A 64 2.02 -6.71 5.19
CA VAL A 64 2.38 -5.62 4.27
C VAL A 64 1.52 -4.38 4.49
N ALA A 65 2.15 -3.21 4.51
CA ALA A 65 1.50 -1.92 4.78
C ALA A 65 1.97 -0.83 3.81
N GLY A 66 1.15 0.20 3.61
CA GLY A 66 1.54 1.41 2.87
C GLY A 66 2.47 2.30 3.68
N LYS A 67 3.11 3.28 3.03
CA LYS A 67 3.75 4.42 3.70
C LYS A 67 2.78 5.59 3.67
N GLY A 68 2.10 5.86 4.78
CA GLY A 68 0.99 6.80 4.82
C GLY A 68 -0.37 6.14 4.61
N PRO A 69 -1.47 6.88 4.87
CA PRO A 69 -2.81 6.38 4.63
C PRO A 69 -3.04 6.13 3.14
N VAL A 70 -3.76 5.05 2.83
CA VAL A 70 -4.17 4.75 1.46
C VAL A 70 -5.56 5.30 1.23
N GLU A 71 -5.65 6.28 0.35
CA GLU A 71 -6.90 6.96 0.02
C GLU A 71 -7.04 7.11 -1.48
N ILE A 72 -8.29 7.22 -1.94
CA ILE A 72 -8.64 7.34 -3.34
C ILE A 72 -9.75 8.38 -3.53
N TYR A 73 -9.72 9.11 -4.64
CA TYR A 73 -10.85 9.91 -5.08
C TYR A 73 -11.80 9.05 -5.90
N LEU A 74 -13.01 8.88 -5.39
CA LEU A 74 -14.03 8.01 -5.98
C LEU A 74 -15.19 8.84 -6.51
N PRO A 75 -15.71 8.59 -7.73
CA PRO A 75 -16.97 9.16 -8.17
C PRO A 75 -18.08 8.82 -7.19
N ILE A 76 -18.93 9.79 -6.85
CA ILE A 76 -20.04 9.54 -5.93
C ILE A 76 -20.93 8.42 -6.49
N GLY A 77 -21.27 7.46 -5.62
CA GLY A 77 -22.13 6.32 -5.96
C GLY A 77 -21.40 5.11 -6.56
N PHE A 78 -20.06 5.12 -6.63
CA PHE A 78 -19.27 4.02 -7.21
C PHE A 78 -18.60 3.12 -6.15
N ARG A 79 -19.01 3.21 -4.88
CA ARG A 79 -18.40 2.47 -3.76
C ARG A 79 -18.48 0.96 -3.93
N ASP A 80 -19.61 0.47 -4.44
CA ASP A 80 -19.88 -0.93 -4.78
C ASP A 80 -18.98 -1.47 -5.90
N ARG A 81 -18.39 -0.58 -6.71
CA ARG A 81 -17.51 -0.94 -7.83
C ARG A 81 -16.04 -1.00 -7.45
N LEU A 82 -15.70 -0.68 -6.20
CA LEU A 82 -14.32 -0.65 -5.74
C LEU A 82 -13.82 -2.08 -5.50
N LYS A 83 -12.68 -2.41 -6.10
CA LYS A 83 -11.99 -3.69 -5.89
C LYS A 83 -10.54 -3.41 -5.56
N ALA A 84 -10.01 -4.02 -4.51
CA ALA A 84 -8.60 -3.92 -4.14
C ALA A 84 -7.96 -5.31 -4.13
N ARG A 85 -6.75 -5.43 -4.67
CA ARG A 85 -5.96 -6.66 -4.60
C ARG A 85 -4.49 -6.35 -4.37
N ILE A 86 -3.87 -7.19 -3.54
CA ILE A 86 -2.42 -7.18 -3.36
C ILE A 86 -1.80 -7.98 -4.50
N SER A 87 -0.81 -7.39 -5.17
CA SER A 87 -0.04 -8.00 -6.24
C SER A 87 1.42 -8.07 -5.81
N TYR A 88 2.00 -9.26 -5.81
CA TYR A 88 3.42 -9.49 -5.51
C TYR A 88 3.93 -10.73 -6.23
N THR A 89 5.25 -10.80 -6.40
CA THR A 89 5.93 -11.99 -6.96
C THR A 89 6.33 -12.88 -5.79
N GLY A 90 5.58 -13.96 -5.58
CA GLY A 90 5.73 -14.83 -4.42
C GLY A 90 6.10 -16.28 -4.77
N PRO A 91 6.51 -17.06 -3.76
CA PRO A 91 6.72 -16.65 -2.36
C PRO A 91 8.01 -15.83 -2.17
N LEU A 92 8.02 -14.94 -1.17
CA LEU A 92 9.18 -14.12 -0.82
C LEU A 92 10.29 -14.99 -0.22
N VAL A 93 11.55 -14.67 -0.54
CA VAL A 93 12.73 -15.38 -0.04
C VAL A 93 13.33 -14.60 1.13
N PRO A 94 13.55 -15.23 2.29
CA PRO A 94 14.18 -14.60 3.44
C PRO A 94 15.70 -14.36 3.25
N PRO A 95 16.28 -13.33 3.89
CA PRO A 95 15.61 -12.41 4.82
C PRO A 95 14.73 -11.38 4.10
N VAL A 96 13.50 -11.21 4.58
CA VAL A 96 12.61 -10.13 4.14
C VAL A 96 12.71 -9.02 5.17
N GLU A 97 13.40 -7.93 4.86
CA GLU A 97 13.63 -6.83 5.82
C GLU A 97 12.38 -5.97 6.02
N ALA A 98 12.14 -5.51 7.24
CA ALA A 98 11.13 -4.50 7.54
C ALA A 98 11.34 -3.25 6.68
N GLY A 99 10.27 -2.70 6.13
CA GLY A 99 10.31 -1.52 5.25
C GLY A 99 10.78 -1.80 3.82
N SER A 100 11.09 -3.06 3.46
CA SER A 100 11.35 -3.45 2.07
C SER A 100 10.05 -3.44 1.26
N ARG A 101 10.11 -2.95 0.02
CA ARG A 101 8.95 -2.97 -0.89
C ARG A 101 8.78 -4.38 -1.44
N VAL A 102 7.71 -5.06 -1.03
CA VAL A 102 7.49 -6.48 -1.37
C VAL A 102 6.22 -6.71 -2.19
N ALA A 103 5.28 -5.77 -2.16
CA ALA A 103 4.01 -5.90 -2.85
C ALA A 103 3.52 -4.55 -3.40
N THR A 104 2.44 -4.58 -4.16
CA THR A 104 1.72 -3.39 -4.62
C THR A 104 0.24 -3.62 -4.43
N LEU A 105 -0.43 -2.70 -3.74
CA LEU A 105 -1.88 -2.64 -3.69
C LEU A 105 -2.38 -2.04 -4.99
N LYS A 106 -3.20 -2.78 -5.72
CA LYS A 106 -3.88 -2.32 -6.91
C LYS A 106 -5.35 -2.09 -6.58
N VAL A 107 -5.86 -0.91 -6.91
CA VAL A 107 -7.24 -0.51 -6.66
C VAL A 107 -7.92 -0.21 -7.99
N TRP A 108 -9.02 -0.90 -8.25
CA TRP A 108 -9.87 -0.74 -9.42
C TRP A 108 -11.19 -0.10 -9.05
N ILE A 109 -11.69 0.75 -9.95
CA ILE A 109 -13.06 1.28 -9.93
C ILE A 109 -13.75 0.74 -11.18
N GLY A 110 -14.62 -0.25 -11.00
CA GLY A 110 -15.12 -1.06 -12.12
C GLY A 110 -13.97 -1.84 -12.76
N ASP A 111 -13.72 -1.60 -14.04
CA ASP A 111 -12.65 -2.26 -14.81
C ASP A 111 -11.38 -1.40 -14.97
N THR A 112 -11.41 -0.15 -14.50
CA THR A 112 -10.27 0.77 -14.60
C THR A 112 -9.38 0.63 -13.38
N LEU A 113 -8.10 0.31 -13.60
CA LEU A 113 -7.06 0.40 -12.57
C LEU A 113 -6.84 1.88 -12.23
N SER A 114 -7.29 2.29 -11.06
CA SER A 114 -7.32 3.70 -10.67
C SER A 114 -6.11 4.13 -9.82
N GLN A 115 -5.53 3.21 -9.05
CA GLN A 115 -4.40 3.53 -8.17
C GLN A 115 -3.54 2.29 -7.92
N GLU A 116 -2.22 2.51 -7.92
CA GLU A 116 -1.24 1.54 -7.46
C GLU A 116 -0.45 2.14 -6.31
N THR A 117 -0.42 1.45 -5.17
CA THR A 117 0.29 1.90 -3.97
C THR A 117 1.35 0.85 -3.59
N PRO A 118 2.64 1.22 -3.54
CA PRO A 118 3.69 0.34 -3.02
C PRO A 118 3.38 -0.11 -1.59
N LEU A 119 3.55 -1.40 -1.33
CA LEU A 119 3.42 -1.99 0.00
C LEU A 119 4.77 -2.50 0.49
N TYR A 120 4.96 -2.35 1.79
CA TYR A 120 6.22 -2.61 2.47
C TYR A 120 6.04 -3.64 3.58
N ALA A 121 7.04 -4.47 3.79
CA ALA A 121 7.05 -5.44 4.88
C ALA A 121 6.98 -4.70 6.23
N THR A 122 6.07 -5.15 7.10
CA THR A 122 5.84 -4.55 8.42
C THR A 122 6.87 -4.99 9.46
N GLU A 123 7.53 -6.11 9.22
CA GLU A 123 8.54 -6.70 10.09
C GLU A 123 9.60 -7.45 9.28
N THR A 124 10.73 -7.74 9.92
CA THR A 124 11.78 -8.57 9.32
C THR A 124 11.46 -10.05 9.51
N VAL A 125 11.45 -10.83 8.43
CA VAL A 125 11.35 -12.30 8.46
C VAL A 125 12.69 -12.90 8.07
N GLU A 126 13.40 -13.42 9.06
CA GLU A 126 14.69 -14.10 8.89
C GLU A 126 14.54 -15.50 8.29
N ARG A 127 15.65 -16.14 7.95
CA ARG A 127 15.68 -17.52 7.45
C ARG A 127 15.28 -18.51 8.55
N GLY A 128 14.42 -19.47 8.22
CA GLY A 128 13.99 -20.55 9.10
C GLY A 128 15.15 -21.45 9.59
N GLY A 129 14.91 -22.12 10.71
CA GLY A 129 15.91 -22.73 11.61
C GLY A 129 16.93 -23.73 11.03
N LEU A 130 17.96 -23.20 10.38
CA LEU A 130 19.33 -23.71 10.58
C LEU A 130 19.97 -23.10 11.83
N GLN A 131 19.71 -21.82 12.12
CA GLN A 131 20.35 -21.12 13.25
C GLN A 131 19.89 -21.64 14.61
N ARG A 132 18.60 -21.94 14.82
CA ARG A 132 18.13 -22.55 16.08
C ARG A 132 18.77 -23.92 16.32
N ARG A 133 18.91 -24.75 15.29
CA ARG A 133 19.66 -26.02 15.35
C ARG A 133 21.14 -25.82 15.62
N ALA A 134 21.77 -24.79 15.03
CA ALA A 134 23.17 -24.47 15.27
C ALA A 134 23.41 -23.94 16.70
N ILE A 135 22.52 -23.08 17.21
CA ILE A 135 22.59 -22.54 18.58
C ILE A 135 22.30 -23.64 19.60
N ASP A 136 21.31 -24.51 19.35
CA ASP A 136 21.02 -25.65 20.21
C ASP A 136 22.21 -26.63 20.22
N ALA A 137 22.83 -26.92 19.07
CA ALA A 137 24.04 -27.75 18.99
C ALA A 137 25.25 -27.11 19.69
N ILE A 138 25.44 -25.78 19.59
CA ILE A 138 26.51 -25.07 20.30
C ILE A 138 26.26 -25.07 21.81
N LYS A 139 25.01 -24.85 22.25
CA LYS A 139 24.64 -24.95 23.66
C LYS A 139 24.85 -26.36 24.20
N GLU A 140 24.48 -27.38 23.44
CA GLU A 140 24.70 -28.78 23.79
C GLU A 140 26.20 -29.12 23.87
N LEU A 141 27.02 -28.61 22.94
CA LEU A 141 28.48 -28.78 22.97
C LEU A 141 29.13 -28.05 24.16
N LEU A 142 28.66 -26.84 24.50
CA LEU A 142 29.22 -26.02 25.58
C LEU A 142 28.74 -26.42 26.98
N LEU A 143 27.53 -26.97 27.11
CA LEU A 143 26.94 -27.43 28.38
C LEU A 143 27.08 -28.95 28.59
N GLY A 144 27.46 -29.71 27.56
CA GLY A 144 27.56 -31.18 27.55
C GLY A 144 28.77 -31.78 28.27
N GLN A 145 29.34 -31.10 29.27
CA GLN A 145 30.34 -31.67 30.20
C GLN A 145 29.86 -31.75 31.65
N LEU A 146 28.55 -31.88 31.91
CA LEU A 146 28.09 -32.40 33.21
C LEU A 146 27.04 -33.51 33.02
N PRO A 147 27.37 -34.77 33.32
CA PRO A 147 26.41 -35.86 33.34
C PRO A 147 25.46 -35.67 34.53
N ILE A 148 24.18 -35.98 34.32
CA ILE A 148 23.30 -36.47 35.40
C ILE A 148 23.00 -37.92 35.07
#